data_AF-A0A7C6SK86-F1
#
_entry.id   AF-A0A7C6SK86-F1
#
_cell.length_a   1.000
_cell.length_b   1.000
_cell.length_c   1.000
_cell.angle_alpha   90.00
_cell.angle_beta   90.00
_cell.angle_gamma   90.00
#
_symmetry.space_group_name_H-M   'P 1'
#
loop_
_entity.id
_entity.type
_entity.pdbx_description
1 polymer ?
#
loop_
_entity_poly.entity_id
_entity_poly.type
_entity_poly.pdbx_seq_one_letter_code
_entity_poly.pdbx_strand_id
1 'polypeptide(L)'
;FFMTFSQNYLNHLKVLENVGMTSIEAIDYNGQEIIPLQFLKEVLPDPASLGPRTKGKTNIGCIYTGIKDGKEKKYYIYNVCDHEECYREVGSQAISYTTGVPAMIGAMMVLTDKWKRPGVYNVEEFDSDPFMEQLNLNGLPWQESFNPDMVD
;
A
#
# COMPACT_ATOMS: atom_id res chain seq x y z
N PHE A 1 7.47 0.31 11.54
CA PHE A 1 6.64 0.64 10.38
C PHE A 1 6.01 2.01 10.62
N PHE A 2 6.02 2.88 9.63
CA PHE A 2 5.42 4.22 9.71
C PHE A 2 4.51 4.42 8.49
N MET A 3 3.42 5.17 8.68
CA MET A 3 2.49 5.54 7.61
C MET A 3 2.15 7.02 7.73
N THR A 4 1.98 7.68 6.58
CA THR A 4 1.68 9.11 6.52
C THR A 4 0.19 9.35 6.78
N PHE A 5 -0.11 10.27 7.69
CA PHE A 5 -1.46 10.78 7.92
C PHE A 5 -1.42 12.29 8.00
N SER A 6 -2.23 12.96 7.16
CA SER A 6 -2.40 14.40 7.29
C SER A 6 -3.27 14.74 8.49
N GLN A 7 -3.01 15.88 9.12
CA GLN A 7 -3.85 16.35 10.22
C GLN A 7 -5.32 16.51 9.79
N ASN A 8 -5.55 16.92 8.54
CA ASN A 8 -6.90 17.06 8.01
C ASN A 8 -7.63 15.71 7.97
N TYR A 9 -6.97 14.65 7.49
CA TYR A 9 -7.54 13.30 7.48
C TYR A 9 -7.87 12.82 8.90
N LEU A 10 -6.93 12.97 9.84
CA LEU A 10 -7.15 12.60 11.24
C LEU A 10 -8.31 13.35 11.88
N ASN A 11 -8.44 14.64 11.57
CA ASN A 11 -9.56 15.45 12.07
C ASN A 11 -10.91 14.94 11.54
N HIS A 12 -11.00 14.57 10.25
CA HIS A 12 -12.25 14.02 9.68
C HIS A 12 -12.63 12.70 10.35
N LEU A 13 -11.67 11.79 10.55
CA LEU A 13 -11.92 10.54 11.26
C LEU A 13 -12.40 10.78 12.69
N LYS A 14 -11.74 11.68 13.43
CA LYS A 14 -12.12 12.01 14.80
C LYS A 14 -13.52 12.63 14.88
N VAL A 15 -13.90 13.46 13.91
CA VAL A 15 -15.26 14.01 13.83
C VAL A 15 -16.27 12.88 13.60
N LEU A 16 -16.04 12.01 12.61
CA LEU A 16 -16.93 10.88 12.31
C LEU A 16 -17.09 9.92 13.50
N GLU A 17 -16.01 9.66 14.21
CA GLU A 17 -16.02 8.86 15.44
C GLU A 17 -16.81 9.55 16.56
N ASN A 18 -16.54 10.82 16.83
CA ASN A 18 -17.22 11.58 17.89
C ASN A 18 -18.74 11.68 17.69
N VAL A 19 -19.21 11.71 16.43
CA VAL A 19 -20.65 11.71 16.13
C VAL A 19 -21.24 10.30 16.00
N GLY A 20 -20.46 9.25 16.27
CA GLY A 20 -20.91 7.86 16.27
C GLY A 20 -21.05 7.22 14.89
N MET A 21 -20.63 7.89 13.81
CA MET A 21 -20.78 7.38 12.44
C MET A 21 -19.87 6.18 12.13
N THR A 22 -18.86 5.93 12.97
CA THR A 22 -18.00 4.75 12.87
C THR A 22 -18.47 3.57 13.72
N SER A 23 -19.60 3.71 14.43
CA SER A 23 -20.15 2.64 15.28
C SER A 23 -20.58 1.41 14.46
N ILE A 24 -20.30 0.24 15.01
CA ILE A 24 -20.79 -1.06 14.51
C ILE A 24 -22.08 -1.52 15.20
N GLU A 25 -22.48 -0.84 16.29
CA GLU A 25 -23.71 -1.13 17.02
C GLU A 25 -24.92 -0.58 16.25
N ALA A 26 -25.97 -1.40 16.16
CA ALA A 26 -27.21 -1.01 15.51
C ALA A 26 -27.98 0.04 16.33
N ILE A 27 -28.64 0.97 15.64
CA ILE A 27 -29.57 1.94 16.22
C ILE A 27 -30.93 1.83 15.53
N ASP A 28 -32.01 2.10 16.27
CA ASP A 28 -33.35 2.25 15.68
C ASP A 28 -33.48 3.65 15.08
N TYR A 29 -33.80 3.70 13.78
CA TYR A 29 -34.17 4.91 13.08
C TYR A 29 -35.55 4.72 12.44
N ASN A 30 -36.59 5.17 13.14
CA ASN A 30 -38.00 5.05 12.72
C ASN A 30 -38.44 3.59 12.51
N GLY A 31 -38.06 2.68 13.39
CA GLY A 31 -38.41 1.26 13.29
C GLY A 31 -37.53 0.45 12.34
N GLN A 32 -36.48 1.07 11.78
CA GLN A 32 -35.46 0.38 11.00
C GLN A 32 -34.13 0.35 11.75
N GLU A 33 -33.56 -0.84 11.89
CA GLU A 33 -32.20 -1.00 12.43
C GLU A 33 -31.16 -0.57 11.39
N ILE A 34 -30.28 0.34 11.77
CA ILE A 34 -29.17 0.83 10.94
C ILE A 34 -27.87 0.70 11.72
N ILE A 35 -26.83 0.18 11.06
CA ILE A 35 -25.45 0.24 11.57
C ILE A 35 -24.78 1.49 10.99
N PRO A 36 -24.39 2.49 11.81
CA PRO A 36 -23.87 3.76 11.32
C PRO A 36 -22.67 3.61 10.37
N LEU A 37 -21.73 2.70 10.66
CA LEU A 37 -20.57 2.47 9.79
C LEU A 37 -20.96 1.95 8.40
N GLN A 38 -21.97 1.09 8.32
CA GLN A 38 -22.47 0.58 7.04
C GLN A 38 -23.16 1.69 6.25
N PHE A 39 -23.97 2.50 6.92
CA PHE A 39 -24.60 3.66 6.29
C PHE A 39 -23.56 4.69 5.83
N LEU A 40 -22.52 4.95 6.64
CA LEU A 40 -21.40 5.83 6.28
C LEU A 40 -20.72 5.37 4.98
N LYS A 41 -20.50 4.05 4.84
CA LYS A 41 -19.93 3.48 3.62
C LYS A 41 -20.78 3.80 2.38
N GLU A 42 -22.10 3.74 2.48
CA GLU A 42 -23.02 4.01 1.36
C GLU A 42 -23.08 5.50 0.97
N VAL A 43 -22.83 6.42 1.91
CA VAL A 43 -22.82 7.87 1.61
C VAL A 43 -21.45 8.39 1.15
N LEU A 44 -20.39 7.65 1.43
CA LEU A 44 -19.05 7.99 0.96
C LEU A 44 -18.93 7.73 -0.55
N PRO A 45 -18.09 8.48 -1.29
CA PRO A 45 -17.83 8.20 -2.69
C PRO A 45 -17.29 6.77 -2.87
N ASP A 46 -17.74 6.08 -3.92
CA ASP A 46 -17.20 4.78 -4.29
C ASP A 46 -15.68 4.88 -4.45
N PRO A 47 -14.86 4.10 -3.71
CA PRO A 47 -13.41 4.10 -3.84
C PRO A 47 -12.91 3.89 -5.27
N ALA A 48 -13.62 3.11 -6.09
CA ALA A 48 -13.25 2.87 -7.49
C ALA A 48 -13.43 4.13 -8.36
N SER A 49 -14.39 4.99 -7.99
CA SER A 49 -14.66 6.26 -8.69
C SER A 49 -13.64 7.36 -8.40
N LEU A 50 -12.73 7.15 -7.44
CA LEU A 50 -11.75 8.16 -7.03
C LEU A 50 -10.56 8.26 -7.99
N GLY A 51 -10.26 7.21 -8.76
CA GLY A 51 -9.11 7.13 -9.67
C GLY A 51 -8.89 8.39 -10.54
N PRO A 52 -9.88 8.90 -11.29
CA PRO A 52 -9.73 10.11 -12.11
C PRO A 52 -9.47 11.40 -11.32
N ARG A 53 -9.84 11.44 -10.03
CA ARG A 53 -9.75 12.64 -9.18
C ARG A 53 -8.48 12.67 -8.35
N THR A 54 -7.90 11.51 -8.04
CA THR A 54 -6.72 11.40 -7.21
C THR A 54 -5.48 11.83 -7.97
N LYS A 55 -4.73 12.76 -7.38
CA LYS A 55 -3.44 13.24 -7.90
C LYS A 55 -2.36 13.08 -6.84
N GLY A 56 -1.11 13.05 -7.29
CA GLY A 56 0.05 12.92 -6.43
C GLY A 56 0.71 11.55 -6.56
N LYS A 57 1.59 11.25 -5.61
CA LYS A 57 2.45 10.07 -5.66
C LYS A 57 2.45 9.34 -4.33
N THR A 58 2.64 8.04 -4.38
CA THR A 58 3.01 7.21 -3.23
C THR A 58 4.52 7.05 -3.19
N ASN A 59 5.09 6.93 -1.99
CA ASN A 59 6.47 6.51 -1.78
C ASN A 59 6.47 5.46 -0.68
N ILE A 60 6.90 4.24 -1.00
CA ILE A 60 6.92 3.11 -0.08
C ILE A 60 8.31 2.50 -0.15
N GLY A 61 8.94 2.29 1.00
CA GLY A 61 10.29 1.76 1.07
C GLY A 61 10.69 1.32 2.46
N CYS A 62 11.94 0.89 2.58
CA CYS A 62 12.53 0.40 3.82
C CYS A 62 13.92 1.00 4.02
N ILE A 63 14.13 1.66 5.17
CA ILE A 63 15.43 2.15 5.62
C ILE A 63 16.05 1.06 6.50
N TYR A 64 17.27 0.67 6.16
CA TYR A 64 18.05 -0.36 6.84
C TYR A 64 19.30 0.26 7.44
N THR A 65 19.61 -0.16 8.66
CA THR A 65 20.91 0.06 9.30
C THR A 65 21.51 -1.30 9.62
N GLY A 66 22.76 -1.52 9.24
CA GLY A 66 23.43 -2.78 9.47
C GLY A 66 24.94 -2.67 9.33
N ILE A 67 25.63 -3.80 9.34
CA ILE A 67 27.09 -3.88 9.20
C ILE A 67 27.41 -4.62 7.91
N LYS A 68 28.30 -4.04 7.09
CA LYS A 68 28.85 -4.68 5.90
C LYS A 68 30.34 -4.37 5.83
N ASP A 69 31.16 -5.40 5.63
CA ASP A 69 32.63 -5.30 5.60
C ASP A 69 33.20 -4.67 6.89
N GLY A 70 32.60 -4.97 8.05
CA GLY A 70 33.02 -4.45 9.36
C GLY A 70 32.68 -2.99 9.62
N LYS A 71 31.94 -2.32 8.72
CA LYS A 71 31.51 -0.92 8.88
C LYS A 71 30.00 -0.82 8.92
N GLU A 72 29.50 0.11 9.73
CA GLU A 72 28.08 0.48 9.69
C GLU A 72 27.73 1.01 8.29
N LYS A 73 26.58 0.58 7.77
CA LYS A 73 25.98 1.09 6.55
C LYS A 73 24.51 1.39 6.78
N LYS A 74 24.07 2.47 6.15
CA LYS A 74 22.68 2.88 6.05
C LYS A 74 22.26 2.74 4.60
N TYR A 75 21.04 2.27 4.38
CA TYR A 75 20.56 1.94 3.05
C TYR A 75 19.05 2.15 2.98
N TYR A 76 18.56 2.74 1.89
CA TYR A 76 17.14 2.93 1.66
C TYR A 76 16.79 2.39 0.27
N ILE A 77 15.80 1.50 0.22
CA ILE A 77 15.20 1.04 -1.02
C ILE A 77 13.73 1.45 -1.04
N TYR A 78 13.25 1.97 -2.17
CA TYR A 78 11.90 2.47 -2.28
C TYR A 78 11.36 2.49 -3.71
N ASN A 79 10.04 2.53 -3.84
CA ASN A 79 9.35 2.80 -5.08
C ASN A 79 8.55 4.10 -4.95
N VAL A 80 8.54 4.90 -6.02
CA VAL A 80 7.63 6.04 -6.18
C VAL A 80 6.65 5.71 -7.29
N CYS A 81 5.36 5.81 -7.01
CA CYS A 81 4.30 5.46 -7.96
C CYS A 81 3.32 6.63 -8.11
N ASP A 82 2.96 6.98 -9.34
CA ASP A 82 2.12 8.13 -9.66
C ASP A 82 0.66 7.69 -9.90
N HIS A 83 -0.28 8.36 -9.23
CA HIS A 83 -1.70 8.02 -9.34
C HIS A 83 -2.26 8.21 -10.76
N GLU A 84 -1.84 9.25 -11.46
CA GLU A 84 -2.36 9.60 -12.79
C GLU A 84 -1.78 8.67 -13.87
N GLU A 85 -0.58 8.15 -13.66
CA GLU A 85 0.03 7.12 -14.52
C GLU A 85 -0.67 5.76 -14.36
N CYS A 86 -0.86 5.30 -13.11
CA CYS A 86 -1.59 4.06 -12.82
C CYS A 86 -3.00 4.06 -13.41
N TYR A 87 -3.71 5.18 -13.25
CA TYR A 87 -5.08 5.29 -13.73
C TYR A 87 -5.14 5.25 -15.26
N ARG A 88 -4.13 5.81 -15.94
CA ARG A 88 -4.04 5.78 -17.41
C ARG A 88 -3.74 4.39 -17.95
N GLU A 89 -2.94 3.60 -17.24
CA GLU A 89 -2.54 2.26 -17.66
C GLU A 89 -3.65 1.22 -17.43
N VAL A 90 -4.17 1.16 -16.19
CA VAL A 90 -5.07 0.07 -15.76
C VAL A 90 -6.37 0.54 -15.11
N GLY A 91 -6.64 1.85 -15.10
CA GLY A 91 -7.88 2.40 -14.54
C GLY A 91 -7.96 2.38 -13.02
N SER A 92 -6.83 2.18 -12.32
CA SER A 92 -6.76 2.17 -10.85
C SER A 92 -5.82 3.24 -10.30
N GLN A 93 -6.03 3.60 -9.05
CA GLN A 93 -5.13 4.44 -8.27
C GLN A 93 -3.80 3.71 -7.92
N ALA A 94 -2.79 4.44 -7.48
CA ALA A 94 -1.49 3.86 -7.11
C ALA A 94 -1.55 2.87 -5.94
N ILE A 95 -2.57 2.96 -5.06
CA ILE A 95 -2.72 2.04 -3.92
C ILE A 95 -3.05 0.61 -4.37
N SER A 96 -4.04 0.43 -5.26
CA SER A 96 -4.32 -0.91 -5.80
C SER A 96 -3.22 -1.34 -6.76
N TYR A 97 -2.63 -0.42 -7.51
CA TYR A 97 -1.53 -0.73 -8.44
C TYR A 97 -0.31 -1.32 -7.71
N THR A 98 0.18 -0.65 -6.67
CA THR A 98 1.33 -1.08 -5.86
C THR A 98 1.11 -2.38 -5.10
N THR A 99 -0.14 -2.85 -4.98
CA THR A 99 -0.48 -4.16 -4.40
C THR A 99 -0.69 -5.22 -5.48
N GLY A 100 -1.39 -4.86 -6.56
CA GLY A 100 -1.77 -5.76 -7.64
C GLY A 100 -0.58 -6.24 -8.47
N VAL A 101 0.38 -5.37 -8.77
CA VAL A 101 1.59 -5.74 -9.51
C VAL A 101 2.42 -6.78 -8.73
N PRO A 102 2.77 -6.57 -7.43
CA PRO A 102 3.45 -7.60 -6.64
C PRO A 102 2.68 -8.91 -6.52
N ALA A 103 1.35 -8.87 -6.43
CA ALA A 103 0.53 -10.08 -6.41
C ALA A 103 0.65 -10.89 -7.72
N MET A 104 0.61 -10.21 -8.86
CA MET A 104 0.83 -10.81 -10.17
C MET A 104 2.25 -11.39 -10.30
N ILE A 105 3.27 -10.64 -9.88
CA ILE A 105 4.67 -11.11 -9.92
C ILE A 105 4.86 -12.33 -9.01
N GLY A 106 4.30 -12.32 -7.80
CA GLY A 106 4.35 -13.46 -6.88
C GLY A 106 3.74 -14.72 -7.49
N ALA A 107 2.58 -14.59 -8.15
CA ALA A 107 1.98 -15.69 -8.91
C ALA A 107 2.88 -16.15 -10.07
N MET A 108 3.49 -15.20 -10.80
CA MET A 108 4.47 -15.50 -11.85
C MET A 108 5.67 -16.30 -11.31
N MET A 109 6.21 -15.94 -10.14
CA MET A 109 7.35 -16.65 -9.54
C MET A 109 7.01 -18.10 -9.22
N VAL A 110 5.80 -18.38 -8.74
CA VAL A 110 5.33 -19.74 -8.46
C VAL A 110 5.09 -20.53 -9.75
N LEU A 111 4.42 -19.93 -10.74
CA LEU A 111 4.06 -20.59 -12.00
C LEU A 111 5.27 -20.84 -12.93
N THR A 112 6.34 -20.07 -12.78
CA THR A 112 7.61 -20.24 -13.50
C THR A 112 8.63 -21.07 -12.72
N ASP A 113 8.19 -21.73 -11.65
CA ASP A 113 8.98 -22.60 -10.76
C ASP A 113 10.12 -21.90 -9.98
N LYS A 114 10.31 -20.58 -10.13
CA LYS A 114 11.36 -19.80 -9.44
C LYS A 114 11.18 -19.78 -7.92
N TRP A 115 9.94 -19.72 -7.44
CA TRP A 115 9.58 -19.78 -6.00
C TRP A 115 8.81 -21.06 -5.64
N LYS A 116 8.98 -22.15 -6.40
CA LYS A 116 8.25 -23.40 -6.15
C LYS A 116 8.92 -24.24 -5.07
N ARG A 117 8.35 -24.20 -3.87
CA ARG A 117 8.78 -24.97 -2.71
C ARG A 117 7.55 -25.48 -1.94
N PRO A 118 7.45 -26.78 -1.58
CA PRO A 118 6.32 -27.28 -0.78
C PRO A 118 6.31 -26.69 0.63
N GLY A 119 5.22 -26.03 1.03
CA GLY A 119 5.09 -25.44 2.36
C GLY A 119 4.35 -24.10 2.34
N VAL A 120 4.41 -23.40 3.47
CA VAL A 120 3.91 -22.03 3.62
C VAL A 120 5.09 -21.14 3.92
N TYR A 121 5.23 -20.04 3.18
CA TYR A 121 6.43 -19.22 3.20
C TYR A 121 6.08 -17.75 3.06
N ASN A 122 6.88 -16.90 3.68
CA ASN A 122 6.91 -15.47 3.40
C ASN A 122 7.87 -15.14 2.25
N VAL A 123 7.74 -13.94 1.70
CA VAL A 123 8.50 -13.50 0.52
C VAL A 123 10.01 -13.42 0.78
N GLU A 124 10.41 -13.05 1.99
CA GLU A 124 11.82 -12.94 2.41
C GLU A 124 12.55 -14.28 2.50
N GLU A 125 11.82 -15.40 2.41
CA GLU A 125 12.40 -16.75 2.46
C GLU A 125 12.80 -17.29 1.07
N PHE A 126 12.58 -16.51 0.02
CA PHE A 126 12.92 -16.83 -1.36
C PHE A 126 14.03 -15.91 -1.88
N ASP A 127 14.65 -16.31 -2.99
CA ASP A 127 15.54 -15.45 -3.74
C ASP A 127 14.76 -14.24 -4.29
N SER A 128 15.18 -13.03 -3.87
CA SER A 128 14.54 -11.77 -4.24
C SER A 128 14.87 -11.32 -5.65
N ASP A 129 16.02 -11.71 -6.20
CA ASP A 129 16.55 -11.16 -7.46
C ASP A 129 15.55 -11.24 -8.63
N PRO A 130 14.90 -12.39 -8.93
CA PRO A 130 13.95 -12.47 -10.04
C PRO A 130 12.68 -11.64 -9.79
N PHE A 131 12.29 -11.43 -8.53
CA PHE A 131 11.13 -10.59 -8.20
C PHE A 131 11.45 -9.12 -8.40
N MET A 132 12.64 -8.69 -7.96
CA MET A 132 13.13 -7.33 -8.09
C MET A 132 13.33 -6.93 -9.56
N GLU A 133 13.75 -7.85 -10.42
CA GLU A 133 13.78 -7.65 -11.87
C GLU A 133 12.38 -7.41 -12.44
N GLN A 134 11.40 -8.25 -12.06
CA GLN A 134 10.03 -8.11 -12.55
C GLN A 134 9.35 -6.83 -12.06
N LEU A 135 9.67 -6.32 -10.86
CA LEU A 135 9.16 -5.02 -10.41
C LEU A 135 9.53 -3.89 -11.38
N ASN A 136 10.80 -3.85 -11.82
CA ASN A 136 11.26 -2.86 -12.80
C ASN A 136 10.55 -2.98 -14.16
N LEU A 137 10.27 -4.21 -14.60
CA LEU A 137 9.63 -4.47 -15.89
C LEU A 137 8.12 -4.24 -15.89
N ASN A 138 7.46 -4.38 -14.75
CA ASN A 138 5.99 -4.34 -14.63
C ASN A 138 5.48 -3.07 -13.91
N GLY A 139 6.18 -1.95 -14.10
CA GLY A 139 5.67 -0.62 -13.71
C GLY A 139 5.93 -0.18 -12.27
N LEU A 140 6.72 -0.93 -11.50
CA LEU A 140 7.14 -0.55 -10.14
C LEU A 140 8.67 -0.46 -10.01
N PRO A 141 9.34 0.41 -10.79
CA PRO A 141 10.79 0.56 -10.67
C PRO A 141 11.17 1.03 -9.27
N TRP A 142 12.19 0.39 -8.69
CA TRP A 142 12.71 0.72 -7.38
C TRP A 142 14.00 1.53 -7.48
N GLN A 143 14.30 2.28 -6.41
CA GLN A 143 15.45 3.16 -6.30
C GLN A 143 16.18 2.87 -5.00
N GLU A 144 17.47 3.16 -5.00
CA GLU A 144 18.36 2.95 -3.86
C GLU A 144 18.99 4.27 -3.41
N SER A 145 19.21 4.40 -2.11
CA SER A 145 20.10 5.41 -1.52
C SER A 145 21.03 4.74 -0.51
N PHE A 146 22.33 4.97 -0.66
CA PHE A 146 23.38 4.44 0.23
C PHE A 146 23.79 5.42 1.34
N ASN A 147 23.10 6.56 1.42
CA ASN A 147 23.25 7.54 2.49
C ASN A 147 21.91 8.26 2.72
N PRO A 148 20.85 7.53 3.14
CA PRO A 148 19.53 8.11 3.34
C PRO A 148 19.46 8.99 4.60
N ASP A 149 18.52 9.93 4.59
CA ASP A 149 18.09 10.62 5.81
C ASP A 149 17.38 9.62 6.74
N MET A 150 17.72 9.65 8.02
CA MET A 150 17.13 8.77 9.05
C MET A 150 15.86 9.40 9.63
N VAL A 151 15.03 8.57 10.28
CA VAL A 151 13.68 8.95 10.75
C VAL A 151 13.66 9.35 12.24
N ASP A 152 14.81 9.66 12.81
CA ASP A 152 15.01 9.90 14.25
C ASP A 152 14.67 11.35 14.65
#